data_AF-A0A0F9KZD2-F1
#
_entry.id   AF-A0A0F9KZD2-F1
#
_cell.length_a   1.000
_cell.length_b   1.000
_cell.length_c   1.000
_cell.angle_alpha   90.00
_cell.angle_beta   90.00
_cell.angle_gamma   90.00
#
_symmetry.space_group_name_H-M   'P 1'
#
loop_
_entity.id
_entity.type
_entity.pdbx_description
1 polymer ?
#
loop_
_entity_poly.entity_id
_entity_poly.type
_entity_poly.pdbx_seq_one_letter_code
_entity_poly.pdbx_strand_id
1 'polypeptide(L)'
;MTTATAEKKPQFRVIDAKTKTERLYLHPGQVKVWDSEKRIIAMICGSQGGKTVLGPAWLEREIRRRGPGDYLAVTSSYPLLSKKMLPEFRYLFEDVYHYGTFNKLDKIFIF
;
A
#
# COMPACT_ATOMS: atom_id res chain seq x y z
N MET A 1 -40.05 -8.40 -12.09
CA MET A 1 -38.78 -9.03 -11.67
C MET A 1 -37.72 -7.95 -11.63
N THR A 2 -37.39 -7.45 -10.44
CA THR A 2 -36.40 -6.39 -10.25
C THR A 2 -35.03 -7.03 -10.14
N THR A 3 -34.20 -6.88 -11.16
CA THR A 3 -32.83 -7.40 -11.16
C THR A 3 -32.04 -6.63 -10.11
N ALA A 4 -31.72 -7.27 -8.98
CA ALA A 4 -30.76 -6.73 -8.03
C ALA A 4 -29.39 -6.68 -8.72
N THR A 5 -28.96 -5.48 -9.12
CA THR A 5 -27.61 -5.22 -9.61
C THR A 5 -26.64 -5.66 -8.52
N ALA A 6 -25.86 -6.71 -8.77
CA ALA A 6 -24.83 -7.16 -7.84
C ALA A 6 -23.88 -5.98 -7.56
N GLU A 7 -23.85 -5.51 -6.31
CA GLU A 7 -22.95 -4.44 -5.90
C GLU A 7 -21.50 -4.87 -6.18
N LYS A 8 -20.84 -4.14 -7.08
CA LYS A 8 -19.44 -4.36 -7.41
C LYS A 8 -18.63 -4.08 -6.15
N LYS A 9 -17.90 -5.08 -5.64
CA LYS A 9 -16.99 -4.89 -4.50
C LYS A 9 -16.08 -3.69 -4.79
N PRO A 10 -15.94 -2.75 -3.84
CA PRO A 10 -15.13 -1.57 -4.06
C PRO A 10 -13.69 -1.99 -4.35
N GLN A 11 -13.02 -1.23 -5.23
CA GLN A 11 -11.58 -1.37 -5.39
C GLN A 11 -10.89 -1.10 -4.05
N PHE A 12 -9.79 -1.80 -3.77
CA PHE A 12 -9.04 -1.61 -2.53
C PHE A 12 -8.70 -0.14 -2.27
N ARG A 13 -8.38 0.58 -3.34
CA ARG A 13 -8.03 1.99 -3.33
C ARG A 13 -8.90 2.74 -4.32
N VAL A 14 -9.43 3.88 -3.89
CA VAL A 14 -10.08 4.85 -4.77
C VAL A 14 -9.38 6.18 -4.56
N ILE A 15 -8.87 6.75 -5.65
CA ILE A 15 -8.26 8.09 -5.65
C ILE A 15 -9.34 9.07 -6.07
N ASP A 16 -9.59 10.06 -5.21
CA ASP A 16 -10.45 11.18 -5.56
C ASP A 16 -9.66 12.15 -6.45
N ALA A 17 -10.06 12.24 -7.71
CA ALA A 17 -9.34 13.03 -8.71
C ALA A 17 -9.34 14.54 -8.43
N LYS A 18 -10.29 15.05 -7.61
CA LYS A 18 -10.41 16.48 -7.30
C LYS A 18 -9.57 16.87 -6.10
N THR A 19 -9.60 16.05 -5.05
CA THR A 19 -8.93 16.32 -3.79
C THR A 19 -7.54 15.68 -3.71
N LYS A 20 -7.20 14.80 -4.67
CA LYS A 20 -6.01 13.94 -4.63
C LYS A 20 -5.91 13.14 -3.33
N THR A 21 -7.05 12.88 -2.69
CA THR A 21 -7.11 12.09 -1.47
C THR A 21 -7.35 10.63 -1.81
N GLU A 22 -6.73 9.77 -1.01
CA GLU A 22 -6.91 8.34 -1.12
C GLU A 22 -7.99 7.87 -0.14
N ARG A 23 -8.89 7.00 -0.63
CA ARG A 23 -9.77 6.20 0.22
C ARG A 23 -9.42 4.72 0.10
N LEU A 24 -9.11 4.12 1.25
CA LEU A 24 -8.81 2.70 1.39
C LEU A 24 -10.06 1.92 1.84
N TYR A 25 -10.36 0.84 1.14
CA TYR A 25 -11.40 -0.13 1.49
C TYR A 25 -10.76 -1.37 2.09
N LEU A 26 -10.48 -1.29 3.39
CA LEU A 26 -9.79 -2.34 4.14
C LEU A 26 -10.76 -3.42 4.60
N HIS A 27 -10.40 -4.69 4.43
CA HIS A 27 -11.14 -5.79 5.06
C HIS A 27 -10.76 -5.91 6.55
N PRO A 28 -11.53 -6.65 7.40
CA PRO A 28 -11.33 -6.64 8.85
C PRO A 28 -9.92 -6.99 9.34
N GLY A 29 -9.19 -7.85 8.63
CA GLY A 29 -7.80 -8.19 8.94
C GLY A 29 -6.83 -7.05 8.65
N GLN A 30 -7.05 -6.31 7.56
CA GLN A 30 -6.27 -5.12 7.24
C GLN A 30 -6.57 -3.98 8.21
N VAL A 31 -7.82 -3.82 8.64
CA VAL A 31 -8.20 -2.84 9.68
C VAL A 31 -7.43 -3.10 10.97
N LYS A 32 -7.33 -4.36 11.43
CA LYS A 32 -6.52 -4.71 12.61
C LYS A 32 -5.04 -4.34 12.47
N VAL A 33 -4.48 -4.47 11.27
CA VAL A 33 -3.09 -4.08 10.97
C VAL A 33 -2.95 -2.56 10.96
N TRP A 34 -3.92 -1.88 10.35
CA TRP A 34 -3.98 -0.43 10.30
C TRP A 34 -4.08 0.14 11.72
N ASP A 35 -5.05 -0.24 12.52
CA ASP A 35 -5.31 0.39 13.82
C ASP A 35 -4.29 0.00 14.91
N SER A 36 -3.42 -0.98 14.65
CA SER A 36 -2.42 -1.41 15.62
C SER A 36 -1.28 -0.40 15.75
N GLU A 37 -1.00 0.03 16.98
CA GLU A 37 0.13 0.90 17.35
C GLU A 37 1.33 0.12 17.93
N LYS A 38 1.26 -1.21 17.92
CA LYS A 38 2.35 -2.07 18.42
C LYS A 38 3.62 -1.86 17.61
N ARG A 39 4.77 -1.98 18.29
CA ARG A 39 6.11 -1.91 17.67
C ARG A 39 6.29 -2.92 16.53
N ILE A 40 5.72 -4.12 16.67
CA ILE A 40 5.81 -5.20 15.69
C ILE A 40 4.40 -5.65 15.34
N ILE A 41 4.07 -5.61 14.05
CA ILE A 41 2.75 -5.97 13.51
C ILE A 41 2.96 -7.05 12.45
N ALA A 42 2.25 -8.18 12.57
CA ALA A 42 2.32 -9.29 11.62
C ALA A 42 0.98 -9.49 10.92
N MET A 43 0.95 -9.28 9.60
CA MET A 43 -0.20 -9.63 8.76
C MET A 43 0.04 -11.01 8.13
N ILE A 44 -0.49 -12.06 8.76
CA ILE A 44 -0.32 -13.45 8.30
C ILE A 44 -1.59 -13.89 7.59
N CYS A 45 -1.51 -14.09 6.28
CA CYS A 45 -2.62 -14.62 5.48
C CYS A 45 -2.13 -15.28 4.19
N GLY A 46 -3.00 -16.09 3.57
CA GLY A 46 -2.74 -16.74 2.28
C GLY A 46 -2.61 -15.76 1.09
N SER A 47 -2.44 -16.32 -0.10
CA SER A 47 -2.46 -15.58 -1.37
C SER A 47 -3.72 -14.70 -1.48
N GLN A 48 -3.60 -13.56 -2.14
CA GLN A 48 -4.70 -12.59 -2.36
C GLN A 48 -5.33 -11.97 -1.10
N GLY A 49 -4.82 -12.22 0.10
CA GLY A 49 -5.30 -11.53 1.32
C GLY A 49 -4.87 -10.06 1.45
N GLY A 50 -4.49 -9.39 0.36
CA GLY A 50 -4.27 -7.94 0.36
C GLY A 50 -3.01 -7.43 1.05
N LYS A 51 -2.04 -8.30 1.40
CA LYS A 51 -0.78 -7.89 2.05
C LYS A 51 0.01 -6.89 1.21
N THR A 52 0.12 -7.17 -0.09
CA THR A 52 0.97 -6.39 -1.01
C THR A 52 0.41 -5.00 -1.27
N VAL A 53 -0.92 -4.87 -1.41
CA VAL A 53 -1.58 -3.57 -1.66
C VAL A 53 -1.67 -2.71 -0.40
N LEU A 54 -1.73 -3.33 0.80
CA LEU A 54 -1.73 -2.60 2.07
C LEU A 54 -0.35 -2.01 2.40
N GLY A 55 0.73 -2.76 2.12
CA GLY A 55 2.10 -2.42 2.51
C GLY A 55 2.51 -0.97 2.22
N PRO A 56 2.39 -0.47 0.98
CA PRO A 56 2.77 0.91 0.64
C PRO A 56 1.98 1.96 1.42
N ALA A 57 0.67 1.80 1.55
CA ALA A 57 -0.18 2.76 2.27
C ALA A 57 0.10 2.74 3.79
N TRP A 58 0.38 1.55 4.33
CA TRP A 58 0.80 1.44 5.73
C TRP A 58 2.15 2.11 5.96
N LEU A 59 3.13 1.90 5.07
CA LEU A 59 4.45 2.53 5.21
C LEU A 59 4.36 4.05 5.11
N GLU A 60 3.61 4.57 4.15
CA GLU A 60 3.39 6.01 3.99
C GLU A 60 2.81 6.64 5.26
N ARG A 61 1.82 6.00 5.87
CA ARG A 61 1.25 6.45 7.13
C ARG A 61 2.29 6.48 8.25
N GLU A 62 3.13 5.45 8.35
CA GLU A 62 4.19 5.43 9.35
C GLU A 62 5.24 6.52 9.09
N ILE A 63 5.61 6.79 7.83
CA ILE A 63 6.48 7.91 7.45
C ILE A 63 5.89 9.24 7.95
N ARG A 64 4.59 9.48 7.71
CA ARG A 64 3.92 10.69 8.21
C ARG A 64 3.88 10.80 9.73
N ARG A 65 3.70 9.68 10.44
CA ARG A 65 3.59 9.64 11.91
C ARG A 65 4.94 9.78 12.60
N ARG A 66 5.99 9.23 12.02
CA ARG A 66 7.34 9.15 12.62
C ARG A 66 8.26 10.25 12.13
N GLY A 67 7.98 10.85 10.98
CA GLY A 67 8.76 11.95 10.40
C GLY A 67 9.96 11.46 9.57
N PRO A 68 10.92 12.36 9.27
CA PRO A 68 12.09 12.04 8.46
C PRO A 68 12.91 10.87 9.02
N GLY A 69 13.40 10.00 8.14
CA GLY A 69 14.22 8.84 8.50
C GLY A 69 14.31 7.81 7.37
N ASP A 70 15.04 6.73 7.63
CA ASP A 70 15.18 5.62 6.68
C ASP A 70 14.10 4.56 6.88
N TYR A 71 13.38 4.24 5.80
CA TYR A 71 12.30 3.26 5.79
C TYR A 71 12.60 2.16 4.78
N LEU A 72 12.39 0.91 5.19
CA LEU A 72 12.77 -0.26 4.41
C LEU A 72 11.54 -1.06 3.99
N ALA A 73 11.41 -1.28 2.68
CA ALA A 73 10.49 -2.24 2.09
C ALA A 73 11.28 -3.45 1.58
N VAL A 74 11.14 -4.60 2.26
CA VAL A 74 11.96 -5.80 2.00
C VAL A 74 11.11 -7.04 1.76
N THR A 75 11.68 -7.98 1.02
CA THR A 75 11.07 -9.28 0.71
C THR A 75 12.16 -10.35 0.60
N SER A 76 11.79 -11.62 0.48
CA SER A 76 12.71 -12.75 0.48
C SER A 76 13.67 -12.81 -0.70
N SER A 77 13.33 -12.19 -1.84
CA SER A 77 14.22 -12.14 -3.01
C SER A 77 13.91 -10.96 -3.93
N TYR A 78 14.92 -10.55 -4.72
CA TYR A 78 14.78 -9.47 -5.68
C TYR A 78 13.78 -9.74 -6.82
N PRO A 79 13.67 -10.96 -7.38
CA PRO A 79 12.63 -11.26 -8.35
C PRO A 79 11.21 -11.11 -7.77
N LEU A 80 11.02 -11.51 -6.50
CA LEU A 80 9.73 -11.34 -5.83
C LEU A 80 9.42 -9.86 -5.56
N LEU A 81 10.44 -9.08 -5.19
CA LEU A 81 10.34 -7.63 -5.02
C LEU A 81 9.84 -6.98 -6.32
N SER A 82 10.58 -7.23 -7.40
CA SER A 82 10.34 -6.61 -8.70
C SER A 82 8.98 -7.00 -9.28
N LYS A 83 8.56 -8.25 -9.06
CA LYS A 83 7.31 -8.78 -9.63
C LYS A 83 6.05 -8.30 -8.90
N LYS A 84 6.12 -8.03 -7.59
CA LYS A 84 4.93 -7.84 -6.75
C LYS A 84 4.95 -6.55 -5.95
N MET A 85 6.01 -6.30 -5.20
CA MET A 85 6.06 -5.18 -4.26
C MET A 85 6.36 -3.86 -4.97
N LEU A 86 7.39 -3.83 -5.82
CA LEU A 86 7.86 -2.61 -6.45
C LEU A 86 6.77 -1.89 -7.28
N PRO A 87 5.96 -2.58 -8.11
CA PRO A 87 4.91 -1.90 -8.87
C PRO A 87 3.90 -1.16 -7.98
N GLU A 88 3.51 -1.75 -6.85
CA GLU A 88 2.56 -1.13 -5.91
C GLU A 88 3.19 0.07 -5.18
N PHE A 89 4.48 -0.01 -4.84
CA PHE A 89 5.20 1.12 -4.26
C PHE A 89 5.35 2.27 -5.26
N ARG A 90 5.72 1.99 -6.51
CA ARG A 90 5.82 3.03 -7.54
C ARG A 90 4.46 3.66 -7.81
N TYR A 91 3.43 2.84 -7.98
CA TYR A 91 2.07 3.34 -8.16
C TYR A 91 1.68 4.31 -7.04
N LEU A 92 1.95 3.98 -5.77
CA LEU A 92 1.57 4.87 -4.68
C LEU A 92 2.48 6.10 -4.58
N PHE A 93 3.79 5.92 -4.49
CA PHE A 93 4.72 6.98 -4.17
C PHE A 93 5.05 7.88 -5.38
N GLU A 94 5.13 7.32 -6.60
CA GLU A 94 5.36 8.09 -7.83
C GLU A 94 4.05 8.59 -8.44
N ASP A 95 3.09 7.69 -8.69
CA ASP A 95 1.94 8.03 -9.55
C ASP A 95 0.78 8.69 -8.78
N VAL A 96 0.54 8.28 -7.53
CA VAL A 96 -0.57 8.81 -6.72
C VAL A 96 -0.12 10.02 -5.90
N TYR A 97 0.94 9.89 -5.11
CA TYR A 97 1.38 10.96 -4.21
C TYR A 97 2.40 11.91 -4.83
N HIS A 98 3.08 11.50 -5.91
CA HIS A 98 4.16 12.28 -6.54
C HIS A 98 5.24 12.69 -5.52
N TYR A 99 5.51 11.82 -4.56
CA TYR A 99 6.49 12.07 -3.51
C TYR A 99 7.91 11.95 -3.98
N GLY A 100 8.18 11.26 -5.09
CA GLY A 100 9.54 11.00 -5.51
C GLY A 100 9.62 10.07 -6.71
N THR A 101 10.85 9.67 -7.06
CA THR A 101 11.11 8.70 -8.13
C THR A 101 11.99 7.55 -7.65
N PHE A 102 11.70 6.35 -8.13
CA PHE A 102 12.50 5.17 -7.85
C PHE A 102 13.75 5.13 -8.74
N ASN A 103 14.92 5.24 -8.12
CA ASN A 103 16.19 4.94 -8.76
C ASN A 103 16.38 3.42 -8.82
N LYS A 104 16.40 2.87 -10.04
CA LYS A 104 16.50 1.42 -10.27
C LYS A 104 17.88 0.81 -9.93
N LEU A 105 18.95 1.59 -10.05
CA LEU A 105 20.32 1.12 -9.78
C LEU A 105 20.52 1.01 -8.26
N ASP A 106 20.20 2.08 -7.56
CA ASP A 106 20.40 2.19 -6.12
C ASP A 106 19.28 1.50 -5.32
N LYS A 107 18.13 1.25 -5.97
CA LYS A 107 16.92 0.65 -5.39
C LYS A 107 16.33 1.51 -4.27
N ILE A 108 16.40 2.82 -4.45
CA ILE A 108 15.98 3.84 -3.47
C ILE A 108 14.87 4.69 -4.09
N PHE A 109 13.87 5.04 -3.28
CA PHE A 109 12.96 6.13 -3.60
C PHE A 109 13.60 7.45 -3.17
N ILE A 110 13.82 8.33 -4.13
CA ILE A 110 14.32 9.68 -3.89
C ILE A 110 13.09 10.57 -3.79
N PHE A 111 12.85 11.08 -2.58
CA PHE A 111 11.74 11.98 -2.26
C PHE A 111 12.08 13.44 -2.57
#